data_AF-A0A529P225-F1
#
_entry.id   AF-A0A529P225-F1
#
_cell.length_a   1.000
_cell.length_b   1.000
_cell.length_c   1.000
_cell.angle_alpha   90.00
_cell.angle_beta   90.00
_cell.angle_gamma   90.00
#
_symmetry.space_group_name_H-M   'P 1'
#
loop_
_entity.id
_entity.type
_entity.pdbx_description
1 polymer ?
#
loop_
_entity_poly.entity_id
_entity_poly.type
_entity_poly.pdbx_seq_one_letter_code
_entity_poly.pdbx_strand_id
1 'polypeptide(L)'
;MRLGGRLAAAIEVLEDIGRRHRPVADALRDWGLSHRFAGGGDRAAIGNIVYDALRRKRSAGWLLGEDTPRAIGFGALLLEWGQTAQSLNDALDGDRFAPPLLS
;
A
#
# COMPACT_ATOMS: atom_id res chain seq x y z
N MET A 1 0.79 13.78 -1.95
CA MET A 1 1.87 12.81 -1.68
C MET A 1 2.28 12.09 -2.97
N ARG A 2 3.56 11.72 -3.13
CA ARG A 2 4.05 10.87 -4.24
C ARG A 2 3.62 9.40 -4.02
N LEU A 3 3.80 8.56 -5.04
CA LEU A 3 3.40 7.14 -4.98
C LEU A 3 4.10 6.40 -3.82
N GLY A 4 5.38 6.69 -3.57
CA GLY A 4 6.14 6.04 -2.48
C GLY A 4 5.51 6.25 -1.12
N GLY A 5 5.22 7.50 -0.76
CA GLY A 5 4.52 7.81 0.49
C GLY A 5 3.11 7.20 0.57
N ARG A 6 2.37 7.12 -0.54
CA ARG A 6 1.04 6.48 -0.58
C ARG A 6 1.13 4.97 -0.37
N LEU A 7 2.09 4.32 -1.00
CA LEU A 7 2.33 2.89 -0.85
C LEU A 7 2.83 2.55 0.56
N ALA A 8 3.76 3.34 1.11
CA ALA A 8 4.24 3.16 2.48
C ALA A 8 3.11 3.30 3.50
N ALA A 9 2.25 4.31 3.36
CA ALA A 9 1.06 4.48 4.20
C ALA A 9 0.09 3.31 4.07
N ALA A 10 -0.15 2.80 2.85
CA ALA A 10 -0.99 1.63 2.66
C ALA A 10 -0.43 0.38 3.34
N ILE A 11 0.90 0.18 3.29
CA ILE A 11 1.58 -0.93 3.97
C ILE A 11 1.40 -0.82 5.49
N GLU A 12 1.54 0.38 6.08
CA GLU A 12 1.31 0.61 7.51
C GLU A 12 -0.14 0.28 7.91
N VAL A 13 -1.11 0.69 7.10
CA VAL A 13 -2.53 0.38 7.34
C VAL A 13 -2.79 -1.13 7.25
N LEU A 14 -2.23 -1.82 6.24
CA LEU A 14 -2.35 -3.27 6.08
C LEU A 14 -1.73 -4.03 7.26
N GLU A 15 -0.58 -3.57 7.75
CA GLU A 15 0.06 -4.13 8.95
C GLU A 15 -0.83 -3.96 10.18
N ASP A 16 -1.42 -2.78 10.38
CA ASP A 16 -2.31 -2.53 11.50
C ASP A 16 -3.60 -3.36 11.45
N ILE A 17 -4.19 -3.53 10.26
CA ILE A 17 -5.32 -4.44 10.04
C ILE A 17 -4.94 -5.87 10.40
N GLY A 18 -3.77 -6.34 9.95
CA GLY A 18 -3.28 -7.68 10.22
C GLY A 18 -3.02 -7.93 11.71
N ARG A 19 -2.46 -6.95 12.41
CA ARG A 19 -2.11 -7.05 13.83
C ARG A 19 -3.30 -6.90 14.77
N ARG A 20 -4.23 -5.97 14.47
CA ARG A 20 -5.36 -5.64 15.35
C ARG A 20 -6.67 -6.33 14.94
N HIS A 21 -6.70 -7.02 13.81
CA HIS A 21 -7.88 -7.71 13.28
C HIS A 21 -9.14 -6.83 13.23
N ARG A 22 -8.98 -5.58 12.77
CA ARG A 22 -10.03 -4.57 12.77
C ARG A 22 -10.57 -4.26 11.38
N PRO A 23 -11.79 -3.70 11.26
CA PRO A 23 -12.33 -3.29 9.97
C PRO A 23 -11.42 -2.28 9.25
N VAL A 24 -11.27 -2.44 7.94
CA VAL A 24 -10.43 -1.58 7.08
C VAL A 24 -10.83 -0.10 7.13
N ALA A 25 -12.13 0.18 7.21
CA ALA A 25 -12.64 1.56 7.29
C ALA A 25 -12.20 2.27 8.58
N ASP A 26 -12.22 1.55 9.72
CA ASP A 26 -11.73 2.08 10.99
C ASP A 26 -10.21 2.27 10.96
N ALA A 27 -9.48 1.34 10.33
CA ALA A 27 -8.03 1.46 10.18
C ALA A 27 -7.61 2.69 9.38
N LEU A 28 -8.27 2.91 8.24
CA LEU A 28 -8.03 4.08 7.39
C LEU A 28 -8.42 5.39 8.07
N ARG A 29 -9.56 5.41 8.80
CA ARG A 29 -9.99 6.59 9.56
C ARG A 29 -8.96 6.97 10.61
N ASP A 30 -8.55 6.01 11.43
CA ASP A 30 -7.62 6.24 12.54
C ASP A 30 -6.24 6.64 12.02
N TRP A 31 -5.73 5.95 10.99
CA TRP A 31 -4.49 6.35 10.33
C TRP A 31 -4.57 7.80 9.85
N GLY A 32 -5.68 8.20 9.22
CA GLY A 32 -5.88 9.56 8.76
C GLY A 32 -5.99 10.59 9.90
N LEU A 33 -6.53 10.24 11.06
CA LEU A 33 -6.58 11.14 12.23
C LEU A 33 -5.18 11.38 12.80
N SER A 34 -4.33 10.35 12.81
CA SER A 34 -2.93 10.43 13.22
C SER A 34 -2.02 11.11 12.20
N HIS A 35 -2.34 11.03 10.91
CA HIS A 35 -1.54 11.59 9.81
C HIS A 35 -2.22 12.80 9.16
N ARG A 36 -2.19 13.93 9.89
CA ARG A 36 -2.87 15.18 9.48
C ARG A 36 -2.30 15.82 8.21
N PHE A 37 -1.07 15.50 7.83
CA PHE A 37 -0.47 15.98 6.57
C PHE A 37 -1.14 15.37 5.33
N ALA A 38 -1.80 14.20 5.46
CA ALA A 38 -2.47 13.55 4.33
C ALA A 38 -3.80 14.25 4.05
N GLY A 39 -3.89 14.94 2.92
CA GLY A 39 -5.13 15.56 2.44
C GLY A 39 -6.16 14.54 1.93
N GLY A 40 -7.37 14.99 1.58
CA GLY A 40 -8.45 14.11 1.12
C GLY A 40 -8.08 13.24 -0.09
N GLY A 41 -7.40 13.81 -1.08
CA GLY A 41 -6.93 13.05 -2.25
C GLY A 41 -5.87 11.99 -1.93
N ASP A 42 -4.98 12.27 -0.97
CA ASP A 42 -4.00 11.28 -0.52
C ASP A 42 -4.67 10.15 0.26
N ARG A 43 -5.62 10.46 1.14
CA ARG A 43 -6.41 9.46 1.87
C ARG A 43 -7.21 8.56 0.93
N ALA A 44 -7.81 9.13 -0.11
CA ALA A 44 -8.51 8.37 -1.13
C ALA A 44 -7.55 7.42 -1.87
N ALA A 45 -6.38 7.92 -2.30
CA ALA A 45 -5.38 7.11 -2.99
C ALA A 45 -4.83 5.96 -2.12
N ILE A 46 -4.54 6.22 -0.84
CA ILE A 46 -4.13 5.19 0.13
C ILE A 46 -5.23 4.15 0.29
N GLY A 47 -6.49 4.60 0.46
CA GLY A 47 -7.64 3.72 0.58
C GLY A 47 -7.76 2.76 -0.60
N ASN A 48 -7.63 3.28 -1.83
CA ASN A 48 -7.67 2.44 -3.04
C ASN A 48 -6.60 1.34 -3.01
N ILE A 49 -5.35 1.68 -2.68
CA ILE A 49 -4.27 0.68 -2.56
C ILE A 49 -4.61 -0.37 -1.51
N VAL A 50 -5.10 0.03 -0.33
CA VAL A 50 -5.44 -0.91 0.76
C VAL A 50 -6.58 -1.85 0.34
N TYR A 51 -7.65 -1.34 -0.28
CA TYR A 51 -8.75 -2.18 -0.74
C TYR A 51 -8.34 -3.14 -1.85
N ASP A 52 -7.56 -2.66 -2.83
CA ASP A 52 -7.05 -3.50 -3.92
C ASP A 52 -6.10 -4.58 -3.38
N ALA A 53 -5.25 -4.23 -2.42
CA ALA A 53 -4.36 -5.17 -1.75
C ALA A 53 -5.12 -6.26 -0.99
N LEU A 54 -6.17 -5.90 -0.25
CA LEU A 54 -7.03 -6.90 0.42
C LEU A 54 -7.78 -7.77 -0.60
N ARG A 55 -8.27 -7.19 -1.71
CA ARG A 55 -8.94 -7.92 -2.79
C ARG A 55 -8.02 -8.96 -3.43
N ARG A 56 -6.74 -8.61 -3.63
CA ARG A 56 -5.74 -9.45 -4.30
C ARG A 56 -4.78 -10.17 -3.35
N LYS A 57 -5.02 -10.16 -2.04
CA LYS A 57 -4.07 -10.64 -1.01
C LYS A 57 -3.37 -11.95 -1.37
N ARG A 58 -4.14 -12.99 -1.68
CA ARG A 58 -3.58 -14.32 -2.02
C ARG A 58 -2.78 -14.32 -3.34
N SER A 59 -3.28 -13.63 -4.36
CA SER A 59 -2.59 -13.52 -5.65
C SER A 59 -1.30 -12.71 -5.55
N ALA A 60 -1.35 -11.59 -4.82
CA ALA A 60 -0.20 -10.73 -4.55
C ALA A 60 0.87 -11.48 -3.76
N GLY A 61 0.47 -12.19 -2.71
CA GLY A 61 1.41 -12.97 -1.90
C GLY A 61 2.04 -14.13 -2.66
N TRP A 62 1.27 -14.81 -3.53
CA TRP A 62 1.83 -15.83 -4.42
C TRP A 62 2.79 -15.21 -5.46
N LEU A 63 2.43 -14.09 -6.08
CA LEU A 63 3.23 -13.41 -7.10
C LEU A 63 4.61 -12.98 -6.58
N LEU A 64 4.66 -12.49 -5.33
CA LEU A 64 5.90 -12.00 -4.71
C LEU A 64 6.53 -13.02 -3.74
N GLY A 65 5.97 -14.21 -3.62
CA GLY A 65 6.51 -15.29 -2.78
C GLY A 65 6.39 -15.09 -1.26
N GLU A 66 5.61 -14.10 -0.81
CA GLU A 66 5.49 -13.73 0.61
C GLU A 66 4.07 -13.21 0.94
N ASP A 67 3.49 -13.58 2.09
CA ASP A 67 2.21 -13.02 2.58
C ASP A 67 2.44 -11.86 3.57
N THR A 68 3.30 -10.90 3.19
CA THR A 68 3.60 -9.71 4.00
C THR A 68 2.78 -8.49 3.58
N PRO A 69 2.48 -7.51 4.47
CA PRO A 69 1.80 -6.27 4.09
C PRO A 69 2.49 -5.54 2.92
N ARG A 70 3.84 -5.58 2.88
CA ARG A 70 4.64 -5.07 1.76
C ARG A 70 4.31 -5.81 0.46
N ALA A 71 4.41 -7.14 0.45
CA ALA A 71 4.13 -7.94 -0.75
C ALA A 71 2.69 -7.70 -1.24
N ILE A 72 1.72 -7.69 -0.33
CA ILE A 72 0.32 -7.47 -0.68
C ILE A 72 0.10 -6.06 -1.25
N GLY A 73 0.74 -5.03 -0.68
CA GLY A 73 0.68 -3.65 -1.18
C GLY A 73 1.31 -3.46 -2.56
N PHE A 74 2.51 -4.01 -2.79
CA PHE A 74 3.15 -3.98 -4.11
C PHE A 74 2.36 -4.80 -5.14
N GLY A 75 1.92 -6.00 -4.75
CA GLY A 75 1.15 -6.86 -5.63
C GLY A 75 -0.18 -6.23 -6.06
N ALA A 76 -0.81 -5.40 -5.24
CA ALA A 76 -1.98 -4.62 -5.66
C ALA A 76 -1.68 -3.74 -6.88
N LEU A 77 -0.57 -3.00 -6.85
CA LEU A 77 -0.18 -2.11 -7.95
C LEU A 77 0.18 -2.90 -9.22
N LEU A 78 0.86 -4.04 -9.05
CA LEU A 78 1.19 -4.93 -10.18
C LEU A 78 -0.05 -5.55 -10.82
N LEU A 79 -1.05 -5.92 -10.01
CA LEU A 79 -2.19 -6.71 -10.44
C LEU A 79 -3.41 -5.90 -10.87
N GLU A 80 -3.61 -4.71 -10.31
CA GLU A 80 -4.79 -3.87 -10.54
C GLU A 80 -4.46 -2.56 -11.28
N TRP A 81 -3.22 -2.06 -11.18
CA TRP A 81 -2.86 -0.73 -11.69
C TRP A 81 -2.03 -0.79 -12.98
N GLY A 82 -1.91 -1.96 -13.59
CA GLY A 82 -1.16 -2.17 -14.84
C GLY A 82 0.33 -1.85 -14.74
N GLN A 83 0.87 -1.81 -13.52
CA GLN A 83 2.28 -1.52 -13.30
C GLN A 83 3.13 -2.76 -13.50
N THR A 84 4.37 -2.56 -13.94
CA THR A 84 5.41 -3.59 -13.95
C THR A 84 6.35 -3.39 -12.76
N ALA A 85 7.16 -4.39 -12.42
CA ALA A 85 8.18 -4.23 -11.39
C ALA A 85 9.14 -3.07 -11.72
N GLN A 86 9.50 -2.93 -13.01
CA GLN A 86 10.35 -1.84 -13.47
C GLN A 86 9.67 -0.47 -13.30
N SER A 87 8.44 -0.31 -13.79
CA SER A 87 7.76 1.00 -13.72
C SER A 87 7.45 1.41 -12.28
N LEU A 88 7.23 0.45 -11.37
CA LEU A 88 7.14 0.75 -9.94
C LEU A 88 8.49 1.20 -9.38
N ASN A 89 9.55 0.46 -9.64
CA ASN A 89 10.87 0.84 -9.15
C ASN A 89 11.27 2.24 -9.64
N ASP A 90 11.04 2.56 -10.92
CA ASP A 90 11.29 3.88 -11.49
C ASP A 90 10.43 4.98 -10.83
N ALA A 91 9.16 4.71 -10.53
CA ALA A 91 8.26 5.66 -9.88
C ALA A 91 8.61 5.92 -8.41
N LEU A 92 9.21 4.92 -7.75
CA LEU A 92 9.61 4.94 -6.35
C LEU A 92 11.04 5.45 -6.16
N ASP A 93 11.89 5.39 -7.19
CA ASP A 93 13.27 5.81 -7.10
C ASP A 93 13.40 7.30 -6.72
N GLY A 94 14.32 7.59 -5.82
CA GLY A 94 14.53 8.92 -5.24
C GLY A 94 13.40 9.45 -4.34
N ASP A 95 12.31 8.71 -4.10
CA ASP A 95 11.30 9.09 -3.11
C ASP A 95 11.72 8.64 -1.70
N ARG A 96 12.08 9.60 -0.84
CA ARG A 96 12.51 9.35 0.55
C ARG A 96 11.49 8.54 1.36
N PHE A 97 10.21 8.60 1.01
CA PHE A 97 9.16 7.90 1.73
C PHE A 97 8.76 6.58 1.07
N ALA A 98 9.41 6.17 -0.03
CA ALA A 98 9.13 4.89 -0.65
C ALA A 98 9.59 3.73 0.24
N PRO A 99 8.83 2.62 0.28
CA PRO A 99 9.33 1.36 0.84
C PRO A 99 10.50 0.83 -0.02
N PRO A 100 11.30 -0.12 0.51
CA PRO A 100 12.35 -0.76 -0.28
C PRO A 100 11.83 -1.30 -1.61
N LEU A 101 12.57 -1.01 -2.69
CA LEU A 101 12.22 -1.38 -4.07
C LEU A 101 12.11 -2.90 -4.27
N LEU A 102 11.44 -3.31 -5.36
CA LEU A 102 11.40 -4.72 -5.75
C LEU A 102 12.77 -5.16 -6.30
N SER A 103 13.19 -6.37 -5.94
CA SER A 103 14.43 -7.02 -6.40
C SER A 103 14.17 -7.97 -7.56
#